data_AF-A0A816I5M3-F1
#
_entry.id   AF-A0A816I5M3-F1
#
_cell.length_a   1.000
_cell.length_b   1.000
_cell.length_c   1.000
_cell.angle_alpha   90.00
_cell.angle_beta   90.00
_cell.angle_gamma   90.00
#
_symmetry.space_group_name_H-M   'P 1'
#
loop_
_entity.id
_entity.type
_entity.pdbx_description
1 polymer ?
#
loop_
_entity_poly.entity_id
_entity_poly.type
_entity_poly.pdbx_seq_one_letter_code
_entity_poly.pdbx_strand_id
1 'polypeptide(L)'
;MIPMEKMIRSYFVTLLFCLVFLLFSYGSVEAGKRRIEITDDLDDVEDNEEDESWKQWGSETATPEFDPPPDFSDMGFDQIQEEMAKRTFAPVVGFVKLRLGVHRTKDMVVEIAMRWTKVLRTGGLGVRFMAVDRSTVMFNMQNGKEVTELREFVLSQEEAYEVKIGKQEFRRPGDPPLDDVFEKLQAKQSKDDKDGDTSKNDVTKDEL
;
A
#
# COMPACT_ATOMS: atom_id res chain seq x y z
N MET A 1 -69.12 -49.76 17.92
CA MET A 1 -68.59 -50.65 16.87
C MET A 1 -68.99 -50.05 15.53
N ILE A 2 -68.14 -49.22 14.92
CA ILE A 2 -68.44 -48.55 13.65
C ILE A 2 -68.31 -49.59 12.54
N PRO A 3 -69.31 -49.78 11.66
CA PRO A 3 -69.24 -50.81 10.63
C PRO A 3 -68.06 -50.52 9.68
N MET A 4 -67.25 -51.55 9.42
CA MET A 4 -66.01 -51.50 8.64
C MET A 4 -66.20 -50.84 7.25
N GLU A 5 -67.40 -50.93 6.69
CA GLU A 5 -67.81 -50.27 5.45
C GLU A 5 -67.76 -48.73 5.51
N LYS A 6 -68.00 -48.11 6.68
CA LYS A 6 -67.93 -46.64 6.85
C LYS A 6 -66.48 -46.15 6.92
N MET A 7 -65.57 -46.96 7.48
CA MET A 7 -64.13 -46.65 7.48
C MET A 7 -63.56 -46.73 6.06
N ILE A 8 -63.89 -47.79 5.31
CA ILE A 8 -63.40 -47.98 3.93
C ILE A 8 -63.89 -46.84 3.01
N ARG A 9 -65.15 -46.41 3.15
CA ARG A 9 -65.68 -45.24 2.42
C ARG A 9 -65.01 -43.92 2.81
N SER A 10 -64.66 -43.74 4.09
CA SER A 10 -63.94 -42.56 4.58
C SER A 10 -62.51 -42.48 4.00
N TYR A 11 -61.77 -43.60 4.02
CA TYR A 11 -60.43 -43.67 3.43
C TYR A 11 -60.43 -43.51 1.91
N PHE A 12 -61.48 -43.99 1.23
CA PHE A 12 -61.62 -43.81 -0.21
C PHE A 12 -61.88 -42.35 -0.60
N VAL A 13 -62.69 -41.64 0.18
CA VAL A 13 -62.96 -40.20 -0.03
C VAL A 13 -61.73 -39.34 0.24
N THR A 14 -60.96 -39.63 1.30
CA THR A 14 -59.72 -38.90 1.59
C THR A 14 -58.63 -39.17 0.55
N LEU A 15 -58.48 -40.42 0.07
CA LEU A 15 -57.55 -40.76 -1.00
C LEU A 15 -57.90 -40.03 -2.32
N LEU A 16 -59.19 -39.96 -2.66
CA LEU A 16 -59.67 -39.29 -3.87
C LEU A 16 -59.43 -37.76 -3.79
N PHE A 17 -59.57 -37.16 -2.60
CA PHE A 17 -59.26 -35.76 -2.36
C PHE A 17 -57.75 -35.47 -2.50
N CYS A 18 -56.88 -36.35 -1.99
CA CYS A 18 -55.43 -36.24 -2.16
C CYS A 18 -55.00 -36.38 -3.64
N LEU A 19 -55.64 -37.27 -4.40
CA LEU A 19 -55.38 -37.45 -5.84
C LEU A 19 -55.77 -36.22 -6.66
N VAL A 20 -56.90 -35.57 -6.33
CA VAL A 20 -57.31 -34.31 -6.97
C VAL A 20 -56.35 -33.16 -6.63
N PHE A 21 -55.87 -33.09 -5.38
CA PHE A 21 -54.86 -32.10 -4.98
C PHE A 21 -53.53 -32.30 -5.72
N LEU A 22 -53.08 -33.54 -5.89
CA LEU A 22 -51.89 -33.84 -6.70
C LEU A 22 -52.08 -33.40 -8.15
N LEU A 23 -53.23 -33.68 -8.77
CA LEU A 23 -53.51 -33.26 -10.15
C LEU A 23 -53.57 -31.73 -10.32
N PHE A 24 -54.04 -30.98 -9.32
CA PHE A 24 -54.03 -29.51 -9.34
C PHE A 24 -52.63 -28.92 -9.15
N SER A 25 -51.74 -29.56 -8.39
CA SER A 25 -50.36 -29.10 -8.18
C SER A 25 -49.46 -29.23 -9.42
N TYR A 26 -49.82 -30.04 -10.42
CA TYR A 26 -49.07 -30.15 -11.68
C TYR A 26 -49.54 -29.18 -12.78
N GLY A 27 -50.53 -28.32 -12.50
CA GLY A 27 -51.16 -27.40 -13.46
C GLY A 27 -50.57 -25.99 -13.55
N SER A 28 -49.44 -25.68 -12.92
CA SER A 28 -48.78 -24.38 -13.10
C SER A 28 -47.28 -24.47 -12.89
N VAL A 29 -46.59 -24.84 -13.97
CA VAL A 29 -45.18 -24.50 -14.15
C VAL A 29 -45.05 -23.67 -15.43
N GLU A 30 -45.72 -22.51 -15.45
CA GLU A 30 -45.42 -21.44 -16.40
C GLU A 30 -44.28 -20.60 -15.81
N ALA A 31 -43.11 -21.22 -15.66
CA ALA A 31 -41.86 -20.52 -15.43
C ALA A 31 -41.30 -20.09 -16.80
N GLY A 32 -41.70 -18.92 -17.30
CA GLY A 32 -41.07 -18.40 -18.51
C GLY A 32 -41.74 -17.16 -19.13
N LYS A 33 -40.98 -16.07 -19.18
CA LYS A 33 -41.20 -14.85 -19.99
C LYS A 33 -42.33 -13.92 -19.55
N ARG A 34 -42.11 -13.26 -18.42
CA ARG A 34 -42.29 -11.80 -18.40
C ARG A 34 -40.90 -11.23 -18.69
N ARG A 35 -40.58 -10.98 -19.97
CA ARG A 35 -39.48 -10.06 -20.25
C ARG A 35 -40.01 -8.70 -19.81
N ILE A 36 -39.46 -8.18 -18.73
CA ILE A 36 -39.60 -6.76 -18.44
C ILE A 36 -38.78 -6.10 -19.56
N GLU A 37 -39.47 -5.68 -20.61
CA GLU A 37 -38.88 -4.86 -21.65
C GLU A 37 -38.74 -3.47 -21.01
N ILE A 38 -37.58 -3.23 -20.42
CA ILE A 38 -37.19 -1.89 -19.98
C ILE A 38 -37.13 -1.09 -21.28
N THR A 39 -38.02 -0.12 -21.44
CA THR A 39 -37.96 0.82 -22.54
C THR A 39 -36.62 1.53 -22.48
N ASP A 40 -35.94 1.65 -23.62
CA ASP A 40 -34.63 2.32 -23.72
C ASP A 40 -34.71 3.82 -23.36
N ASP A 41 -35.93 4.37 -23.34
CA ASP A 41 -36.24 5.66 -22.75
C ASP A 41 -36.27 5.53 -21.22
N LEU A 42 -35.11 5.75 -20.60
CA LEU A 42 -34.90 5.89 -19.15
C LEU A 42 -34.96 7.36 -18.69
N ASP A 43 -35.46 8.26 -19.53
CA ASP A 43 -35.56 9.71 -19.26
C ASP A 43 -36.53 10.04 -18.10
N ASP A 44 -37.42 9.12 -17.72
CA ASP A 44 -38.37 9.28 -16.62
C ASP A 44 -37.86 8.77 -15.26
N VAL A 45 -36.66 8.17 -15.22
CA VAL A 45 -36.02 7.69 -14.00
C VAL A 45 -35.13 8.80 -13.42
N GLU A 46 -35.69 9.61 -12.51
CA GLU A 46 -34.90 10.50 -11.67
C GLU A 46 -34.12 9.68 -10.63
N ASP A 47 -32.81 9.56 -10.81
CA ASP A 47 -31.90 8.99 -9.82
C ASP A 47 -31.71 9.99 -8.66
N ASN A 48 -32.52 9.84 -7.62
CA ASN A 48 -32.45 10.68 -6.41
C ASN A 48 -31.58 10.04 -5.31
N GLU A 49 -30.74 9.05 -5.63
CA GLU A 49 -29.84 8.37 -4.69
C GLU A 49 -28.41 8.96 -4.70
N GLU A 50 -28.10 9.91 -5.58
CA GLU A 50 -26.83 10.65 -5.49
C GLU A 50 -26.84 11.55 -4.25
N ASP A 51 -25.94 11.27 -3.32
CA ASP A 51 -25.76 12.06 -2.11
C ASP A 51 -25.37 13.51 -2.45
N GLU A 52 -25.66 14.44 -1.53
CA GLU A 52 -25.31 15.86 -1.70
C GLU A 52 -23.81 16.07 -1.98
N SER A 53 -22.97 15.10 -1.55
CA SER A 53 -21.53 15.10 -1.80
C SER A 53 -21.19 14.85 -3.28
N TRP A 54 -21.93 13.98 -3.97
CA TRP A 54 -21.73 13.67 -5.38
C TRP A 54 -22.22 14.82 -6.28
N LYS A 55 -23.34 15.45 -5.93
CA LYS A 55 -23.86 16.64 -6.63
C LYS A 55 -22.89 17.83 -6.59
N GLN A 56 -22.12 17.96 -5.50
CA GLN A 56 -21.10 19.01 -5.36
C GLN A 56 -19.82 18.75 -6.14
N TRP A 57 -19.53 17.51 -6.53
CA TRP A 57 -18.28 17.13 -7.17
C TRP A 57 -18.07 17.79 -8.55
N GLY A 58 -19.15 18.13 -9.26
CA GLY A 58 -19.12 18.88 -10.53
C GLY A 58 -19.42 20.38 -10.40
N SER A 59 -19.77 20.85 -9.21
CA SER A 59 -19.91 22.29 -8.98
C SER A 59 -18.51 22.91 -9.03
N GLU A 60 -18.36 24.08 -9.68
CA GLU A 60 -17.14 24.87 -9.65
C GLU A 60 -16.84 25.26 -8.19
N THR A 61 -16.23 24.33 -7.46
CA THR A 61 -15.52 24.64 -6.24
C THR A 61 -14.44 25.60 -6.69
N ALA A 62 -14.44 26.81 -6.13
CA ALA A 62 -13.45 27.83 -6.40
C ALA A 62 -12.10 27.15 -6.59
N THR A 63 -11.58 27.20 -7.82
CA THR A 63 -10.24 26.72 -8.13
C THR A 63 -9.36 27.24 -7.01
N PRO A 64 -8.61 26.37 -6.28
CA PRO A 64 -7.76 26.83 -5.19
C PRO A 64 -6.96 27.99 -5.75
N GLU A 65 -7.21 29.17 -5.17
CA GLU A 65 -6.68 30.44 -5.64
C GLU A 65 -5.19 30.21 -5.86
N PHE A 66 -4.75 30.32 -7.11
CA PHE A 66 -3.37 30.03 -7.47
C PHE A 66 -2.52 30.99 -6.66
N ASP A 67 -1.93 30.49 -5.57
CA ASP A 67 -1.19 31.32 -4.62
C ASP A 67 -0.20 32.14 -5.44
N PRO A 68 -0.32 33.49 -5.44
CA PRO A 68 0.50 34.31 -6.28
C PRO A 68 1.97 33.94 -6.06
N PRO A 69 2.80 33.98 -7.12
CA PRO A 69 4.21 33.65 -6.98
C PRO A 69 4.79 34.51 -5.85
N PRO A 70 5.55 33.90 -4.93
CA PRO A 70 6.08 34.62 -3.78
C PRO A 70 6.97 35.75 -4.28
N ASP A 71 6.93 36.88 -3.59
CA ASP A 71 7.77 38.02 -3.95
C ASP A 71 9.23 37.71 -3.60
N PHE A 72 10.04 37.48 -4.63
CA PHE A 72 11.46 37.15 -4.48
C PHE A 72 12.36 38.39 -4.28
N SER A 73 11.79 39.61 -4.27
CA SER A 73 12.56 40.86 -4.27
C SER A 73 13.44 41.06 -3.03
N ASP A 74 12.99 40.55 -1.87
CA ASP A 74 13.68 40.70 -0.58
C ASP A 74 14.28 39.37 -0.05
N MET A 75 14.23 38.28 -0.84
CA MET A 75 14.67 36.95 -0.42
C MET A 75 16.12 36.64 -0.84
N GLY A 76 16.87 35.95 0.02
CA GLY A 76 18.19 35.42 -0.33
C GLY A 76 18.11 34.24 -1.30
N PHE A 77 19.12 34.04 -2.15
CA PHE A 77 19.14 32.99 -3.19
C PHE A 77 18.81 31.58 -2.67
N ASP A 78 19.27 31.23 -1.46
CA ASP A 78 18.98 29.94 -0.84
C ASP A 78 17.50 29.80 -0.45
N GLN A 79 16.87 30.88 0.02
CA GLN A 79 15.46 30.91 0.36
C GLN A 79 14.57 30.86 -0.89
N ILE A 80 15.00 31.52 -1.98
CA ILE A 80 14.33 31.44 -3.28
C ILE A 80 14.34 30.00 -3.80
N GLN A 81 15.46 29.29 -3.68
CA GLN A 81 15.52 27.87 -4.04
C GLN A 81 14.60 27.00 -3.17
N GLU A 82 14.52 27.29 -1.87
CA GLU A 82 13.64 26.57 -0.96
C GLU A 82 12.16 26.80 -1.28
N GLU A 83 11.75 28.05 -1.56
CA GLU A 83 10.39 28.39 -2.00
C GLU A 83 10.04 27.76 -3.35
N MET A 84 10.97 27.80 -4.31
CA MET A 84 10.81 27.11 -5.59
C MET A 84 10.68 25.60 -5.38
N ALA A 85 11.49 24.99 -4.51
CA ALA A 85 11.41 23.56 -4.20
C ALA A 85 10.08 23.16 -3.56
N LYS A 86 9.51 24.00 -2.67
CA LYS A 86 8.17 23.78 -2.08
C LYS A 86 7.06 23.72 -3.14
N ARG A 87 7.23 24.45 -4.24
CA ARG A 87 6.25 24.55 -5.33
C ARG A 87 6.60 23.71 -6.56
N THR A 88 7.77 23.06 -6.58
CA THR A 88 8.26 22.31 -7.75
C THR A 88 7.72 20.89 -7.77
N PHE A 89 6.90 20.60 -8.77
CA PHE A 89 6.32 19.28 -9.05
C PHE A 89 7.25 18.39 -9.89
N ALA A 90 8.54 18.75 -10.00
CA ALA A 90 9.45 18.05 -10.89
C ALA A 90 9.68 16.60 -10.42
N PRO A 91 10.05 15.70 -11.34
CA PRO A 91 10.47 14.37 -10.97
C PRO A 91 11.65 14.42 -9.99
N VAL A 92 11.56 13.64 -8.92
CA VAL A 92 12.58 13.54 -7.87
C VAL A 92 13.26 12.19 -7.97
N VAL A 93 14.59 12.21 -7.95
CA VAL A 93 15.43 11.02 -7.80
C VAL A 93 16.19 11.14 -6.50
N GLY A 94 16.24 10.06 -5.73
CA GLY A 94 16.97 10.01 -4.48
C GLY A 94 17.53 8.63 -4.18
N PHE A 95 18.32 8.59 -3.11
CA PHE A 95 18.97 7.38 -2.64
C PHE A 95 18.66 7.18 -1.17
N VAL A 96 18.45 5.94 -0.78
CA VAL A 96 18.27 5.52 0.60
C VAL A 96 19.45 4.64 0.96
N LYS A 97 20.21 5.06 1.97
CA LYS A 97 21.22 4.25 2.63
C LYS A 97 20.54 3.41 3.69
N LEU A 98 20.72 2.10 3.59
CA LEU A 98 20.25 1.12 4.54
C LEU A 98 21.21 1.03 5.73
N ARG A 99 20.69 0.61 6.90
CA ARG A 99 21.49 0.47 8.12
C ARG A 99 22.70 -0.42 7.91
N LEU A 100 23.88 0.13 8.22
CA LEU A 100 25.14 -0.58 8.17
C LEU A 100 25.25 -1.62 9.30
N GLY A 101 26.09 -2.65 9.12
CA GLY A 101 26.32 -3.70 10.11
C GLY A 101 25.35 -4.88 10.06
N VAL A 102 24.30 -4.82 9.24
CA VAL A 102 23.42 -5.96 8.94
C VAL A 102 23.89 -6.63 7.65
N HIS A 103 24.11 -7.94 7.71
CA HIS A 103 24.50 -8.71 6.52
C HIS A 103 23.33 -8.78 5.53
N ARG A 104 23.55 -8.30 4.30
CA ARG A 104 22.56 -8.32 3.23
C ARG A 104 23.17 -8.82 1.92
N THR A 105 22.41 -9.63 1.20
CA THR A 105 22.68 -9.96 -0.21
C THR A 105 22.01 -8.92 -1.12
N LYS A 106 22.36 -8.92 -2.41
CA LYS A 106 21.70 -8.02 -3.38
C LYS A 106 20.21 -8.35 -3.52
N ASP A 107 19.86 -9.64 -3.49
CA ASP A 107 18.47 -10.09 -3.63
C ASP A 107 17.59 -9.59 -2.48
N MET A 108 18.10 -9.58 -1.25
CA MET A 108 17.40 -8.99 -0.11
C MET A 108 17.10 -7.50 -0.31
N VAL A 109 18.03 -6.75 -0.90
CA VAL A 109 17.81 -5.31 -1.18
C VAL A 109 16.81 -5.12 -2.31
N VAL A 110 16.81 -6.00 -3.32
CA VAL A 110 15.78 -6.03 -4.36
C VAL A 110 14.41 -6.31 -3.76
N GLU A 111 14.30 -7.26 -2.83
CA GLU A 111 13.05 -7.54 -2.10
C GLU A 111 12.57 -6.34 -1.29
N ILE A 112 13.46 -5.64 -0.57
CA ILE A 112 13.12 -4.40 0.14
C ILE A 112 12.58 -3.35 -0.84
N ALA A 113 13.28 -3.12 -1.96
CA ALA A 113 12.87 -2.16 -2.97
C ALA A 113 11.49 -2.50 -3.55
N MET A 114 11.24 -3.77 -3.88
CA MET A 114 9.94 -4.24 -4.37
C MET A 114 8.84 -4.08 -3.32
N ARG A 115 9.12 -4.42 -2.06
CA ARG A 115 8.18 -4.28 -0.95
C ARG A 115 7.77 -2.83 -0.76
N TRP A 116 8.74 -1.92 -0.66
CA TRP A 116 8.46 -0.48 -0.51
C TRP A 116 7.70 0.08 -1.71
N THR A 117 8.07 -0.30 -2.93
CA THR A 117 7.34 0.08 -4.15
C THR A 117 5.87 -0.37 -4.08
N LYS A 118 5.62 -1.62 -3.64
CA LYS A 118 4.26 -2.15 -3.53
C LYS A 118 3.45 -1.42 -2.46
N VAL A 119 4.04 -1.19 -1.28
CA VAL A 119 3.37 -0.49 -0.15
C VAL A 119 3.03 0.94 -0.52
N LEU A 120 3.96 1.68 -1.12
CA LEU A 120 3.68 3.06 -1.51
C LEU A 120 2.67 3.15 -2.65
N ARG A 121 2.73 2.22 -3.61
CA ARG A 121 1.72 2.14 -4.67
C ARG A 121 0.31 1.88 -4.11
N THR A 122 0.17 1.06 -3.07
CA THR A 122 -1.12 0.88 -2.38
C THR A 122 -1.56 2.13 -1.60
N GLY A 123 -0.61 2.97 -1.17
CA GLY A 123 -0.88 4.28 -0.57
C GLY A 123 -1.09 5.40 -1.59
N GLY A 124 -1.20 5.11 -2.89
CA GLY A 124 -1.39 6.12 -3.93
C GLY A 124 -0.13 6.86 -4.39
N LEU A 125 1.03 6.55 -3.80
CA LEU A 125 2.30 7.22 -4.12
C LEU A 125 2.99 6.54 -5.32
N GLY A 126 3.20 7.32 -6.39
CA GLY A 126 3.81 6.88 -7.65
C GLY A 126 5.35 6.81 -7.59
N VAL A 127 5.90 5.97 -6.72
CA VAL A 127 7.35 5.84 -6.50
C VAL A 127 7.86 4.48 -6.96
N ARG A 128 9.03 4.45 -7.63
CA ARG A 128 9.72 3.23 -8.03
C ARG A 128 11.06 3.12 -7.33
N PHE A 129 11.23 2.10 -6.49
CA PHE A 129 12.52 1.77 -5.90
C PHE A 129 13.30 0.73 -6.73
N MET A 130 14.62 0.85 -6.70
CA MET A 130 15.57 -0.03 -7.40
C MET A 130 16.78 -0.28 -6.51
N ALA A 131 17.21 -1.54 -6.37
CA ALA A 131 18.44 -1.87 -5.66
C ALA A 131 19.67 -1.40 -6.45
N VAL A 132 20.59 -0.69 -5.80
CA VAL A 132 21.85 -0.23 -6.42
C VAL A 132 23.00 -1.11 -5.97
N ASP A 133 23.12 -1.33 -4.66
CA ASP A 133 24.14 -2.17 -4.03
C ASP A 133 23.56 -2.91 -2.81
N ARG A 134 24.41 -3.45 -1.93
CA ARG A 134 23.97 -4.21 -0.73
C ARG A 134 23.45 -3.33 0.41
N SER A 135 23.65 -2.02 0.35
CA SER A 135 23.27 -1.06 1.40
C SER A 135 22.58 0.20 0.85
N THR A 136 22.24 0.23 -0.45
CA THR A 136 21.69 1.41 -1.10
C THR A 136 20.54 1.03 -2.03
N VAL A 137 19.43 1.74 -1.88
CA VAL A 137 18.26 1.68 -2.77
C VAL A 137 18.09 3.05 -3.42
N MET A 138 17.92 3.12 -4.73
CA MET A 138 17.52 4.35 -5.42
C MET A 138 16.00 4.39 -5.53
N PHE A 139 15.41 5.58 -5.50
CA PHE A 139 14.04 5.79 -5.93
C PHE A 139 13.93 6.86 -7.01
N ASN A 140 12.90 6.73 -7.84
CA ASN A 140 12.44 7.77 -8.75
C ASN A 140 10.94 7.99 -8.52
N MET A 141 10.54 9.25 -8.44
CA MET A 141 9.19 9.70 -8.17
C MET A 141 8.83 10.79 -9.18
N GLN A 142 7.67 10.66 -9.84
CA GLN A 142 7.27 11.63 -10.87
C GLN A 142 6.72 12.93 -10.30
N ASN A 143 5.95 12.84 -9.20
CA ASN A 143 5.34 13.99 -8.54
C ASN A 143 6.17 14.40 -7.32
N GLY A 144 7.03 15.42 -7.45
CA GLY A 144 7.88 15.88 -6.35
C GLY A 144 7.14 16.39 -5.11
N LYS A 145 5.84 16.68 -5.21
CA LYS A 145 5.05 17.21 -4.07
C LYS A 145 4.98 16.26 -2.88
N GLU A 146 4.89 14.96 -3.13
CA GLU A 146 4.70 13.97 -2.05
C GLU A 146 6.05 13.43 -1.52
N VAL A 147 7.17 14.12 -1.84
CA VAL A 147 8.51 13.72 -1.40
C VAL A 147 8.64 13.73 0.13
N THR A 148 7.90 14.60 0.81
CA THR A 148 7.87 14.67 2.28
C THR A 148 7.25 13.42 2.87
N GLU A 149 6.15 12.94 2.31
CA GLU A 149 5.47 11.70 2.74
C GLU A 149 6.34 10.48 2.45
N LEU A 150 6.96 10.43 1.27
CA LEU A 150 7.93 9.41 0.92
C LEU A 150 9.09 9.36 1.94
N ARG A 151 9.65 10.53 2.28
CA ARG A 151 10.74 10.64 3.26
C ARG A 151 10.31 10.10 4.62
N GLU A 152 9.13 10.49 5.10
CA GLU A 152 8.60 10.03 6.39
C GLU A 152 8.35 8.51 6.40
N PHE A 153 7.76 7.98 5.32
CA PHE A 153 7.61 6.54 5.15
C PHE A 153 8.96 5.83 5.18
N VAL A 154 9.93 6.24 4.36
CA VAL A 154 11.24 5.58 4.31
C VAL A 154 11.93 5.65 5.67
N LEU A 155 11.96 6.82 6.31
CA LEU A 155 12.57 6.97 7.63
C LEU A 155 11.81 6.24 8.74
N SER A 156 10.58 5.78 8.53
CA SER A 156 9.90 4.87 9.47
C SER A 156 10.40 3.43 9.37
N GLN A 157 10.90 3.00 8.21
CA GLN A 157 11.34 1.62 7.94
C GLN A 157 12.65 1.32 8.66
N GLU A 158 12.69 0.23 9.44
CA GLU A 158 13.85 -0.14 10.27
C GLU A 158 15.13 -0.30 9.44
N GLU A 159 15.00 -0.73 8.19
CA GLU A 159 16.12 -0.96 7.29
C GLU A 159 16.75 0.35 6.82
N ALA A 160 16.02 1.46 6.82
CA ALA A 160 16.49 2.77 6.38
C ALA A 160 17.32 3.47 7.46
N TYR A 161 18.41 4.11 7.03
CA TYR A 161 19.27 4.92 7.86
C TYR A 161 19.25 6.39 7.44
N GLU A 162 19.52 6.64 6.17
CA GLU A 162 19.62 7.99 5.61
C GLU A 162 18.95 8.06 4.24
N VAL A 163 18.26 9.16 3.98
CA VAL A 163 17.64 9.47 2.69
C VAL A 163 18.32 10.68 2.09
N LYS A 164 18.85 10.56 0.88
CA LYS A 164 19.52 11.61 0.14
C LYS A 164 18.70 12.02 -1.07
N ILE A 165 18.33 13.29 -1.14
CA ILE A 165 17.60 13.90 -2.25
C ILE A 165 18.42 15.09 -2.76
N GLY A 166 19.02 14.95 -3.93
CA GLY A 166 19.99 15.92 -4.44
C GLY A 166 21.17 16.12 -3.46
N LYS A 167 21.28 17.33 -2.89
CA LYS A 167 22.32 17.68 -1.91
C LYS A 167 21.88 17.53 -0.46
N GLN A 168 20.58 17.31 -0.21
CA GLN A 168 20.03 17.23 1.13
C GLN A 168 20.06 15.78 1.63
N GLU A 169 20.43 15.62 2.89
CA GLU A 169 20.53 14.33 3.59
C GLU A 169 19.63 14.37 4.82
N PHE A 170 18.74 13.39 4.92
CA PHE A 170 17.73 13.29 5.98
C PHE A 170 17.95 12.02 6.78
N ARG A 171 17.91 12.15 8.12
CA ARG A 171 18.10 11.07 9.08
C ARG A 171 17.03 11.12 10.16
N ARG A 172 16.86 10.02 10.89
CA ARG A 172 16.00 10.00 12.07
C ARG A 172 16.61 10.90 13.16
N PRO A 173 15.79 11.54 14.00
CA PRO A 173 16.30 12.31 15.13
C PRO A 173 17.22 11.46 16.01
N GLY A 174 18.46 11.93 16.21
CA GLY A 174 19.46 11.26 17.06
C GLY A 174 20.39 10.27 16.35
N ASP A 175 20.14 9.92 15.07
CA ASP A 175 21.08 9.07 14.32
C ASP A 175 22.34 9.90 13.91
N PRO A 176 23.56 9.40 14.21
CA PRO A 176 24.81 10.10 13.85
C PRO A 176 25.00 10.20 12.32
N PRO A 177 26.00 10.95 11.83
CA PRO A 177 26.41 10.89 10.44
C PRO A 177 26.84 9.48 10.01
N LEU A 178 26.59 9.13 8.75
CA LEU A 178 26.93 7.81 8.21
C LEU A 178 28.43 7.51 8.31
N ASP A 179 29.28 8.51 8.13
CA ASP A 179 30.74 8.41 8.20
C ASP A 179 31.18 7.95 9.61
N ASP A 180 30.63 8.55 10.67
CA ASP A 180 30.90 8.16 12.06
C ASP A 180 30.49 6.71 12.35
N VAL A 181 29.39 6.25 11.75
CA VAL A 181 28.94 4.85 11.89
C VAL A 181 29.89 3.90 11.19
N PHE A 182 30.34 4.28 9.99
CA PHE A 182 31.28 3.49 9.22
C PHE A 182 32.63 3.34 9.94
N GLU A 183 33.15 4.44 10.51
CA GLU A 183 34.37 4.42 11.33
C GLU A 183 34.22 3.52 12.56
N LYS A 184 33.10 3.62 13.29
CA LYS A 184 32.82 2.78 14.46
C LYS A 184 32.75 1.29 14.10
N LEU A 185 32.16 0.95 12.96
CA LEU A 185 32.09 -0.43 12.49
C LEU A 185 33.48 -0.98 12.11
N GLN A 186 34.31 -0.19 11.42
CA GLN A 186 35.69 -0.59 11.12
C GLN A 186 36.54 -0.73 12.39
N ALA A 187 36.41 0.20 13.34
CA ALA A 187 37.12 0.15 14.61
C ALA A 187 36.72 -1.06 15.46
N LYS A 188 35.47 -1.52 15.36
CA LYS A 188 35.01 -2.75 16.02
C LYS A 188 35.57 -3.99 15.33
N GLN A 189 35.50 -4.06 14.01
CA GLN A 189 36.02 -5.19 13.24
C GLN A 189 37.53 -5.40 13.48
N SER A 190 38.31 -4.32 13.46
CA SER A 190 39.76 -4.37 13.73
C SER A 190 40.13 -4.73 15.18
N LYS A 191 39.21 -4.61 16.14
CA LYS A 191 39.39 -5.11 17.51
C LYS A 191 39.07 -6.60 17.61
N ASP A 192 37.97 -7.03 17.01
CA ASP A 192 37.56 -8.45 16.98
C ASP A 192 38.65 -9.32 16.32
N ASP A 193 39.30 -8.83 15.27
CA ASP A 193 40.42 -9.52 14.61
C ASP A 193 41.66 -9.66 15.51
N LYS A 194 41.92 -8.72 16.43
CA LYS A 194 43.07 -8.76 17.36
C LYS A 194 42.83 -9.70 18.55
N ASP A 195 41.61 -9.74 19.06
CA ASP A 195 41.26 -10.64 20.17
C ASP A 195 41.15 -12.11 19.69
N GLY A 196 40.75 -12.34 18.44
CA GLY A 196 40.73 -13.68 17.83
C GLY A 196 42.12 -14.32 17.69
N ASP A 197 43.15 -13.53 17.39
CA ASP A 197 44.53 -14.02 17.19
C ASP A 197 45.24 -14.38 18.51
N THR A 198 44.86 -13.74 19.62
CA THR A 198 45.46 -14.02 20.94
C THR A 198 45.02 -15.38 21.51
N SER A 199 43.89 -15.93 21.07
CA SER A 199 43.32 -17.18 21.58
C SER A 199 43.85 -18.48 20.95
N LYS A 200 44.69 -18.40 19.90
CA LYS A 200 45.23 -19.59 19.21
C LYS A 200 46.64 -20.02 19.62
N ASN A 201 47.31 -19.28 20.49
CA ASN A 201 48.72 -19.55 20.84
C ASN A 201 48.94 -20.33 22.14
N ASP A 202 47.88 -20.85 22.80
CA ASP A 202 48.02 -21.56 24.09
C ASP A 202 47.55 -23.03 24.06
N VAL A 203 47.53 -23.67 22.88
CA VAL A 203 47.24 -25.11 22.76
C VAL A 203 48.25 -25.77 21.83
N THR A 204 49.53 -25.79 22.22
CA THR A 204 50.55 -26.73 21.70
C THR A 204 51.79 -26.72 22.60
N LYS A 205 51.59 -27.01 23.88
CA LYS A 205 52.63 -27.55 24.76
C LYS A 205 51.95 -28.59 25.61
N ASP A 206 52.22 -29.85 25.25
CA ASP A 206 52.04 -31.08 26.03
C ASP A 206 51.40 -32.13 25.12
N GLU A 207 52.20 -32.76 24.26
CA GLU A 207 52.26 -34.22 24.11
C GLU A 207 53.65 -34.60 23.56
N LEU A 208 54.13 -35.74 24.04
CA LEU A 208 55.48 -36.31 24.01
C LEU A 208 55.95 -36.81 22.64
#